data_AF-A0A2G9RUW5-F1
#
_entry.id   AF-A0A2G9RUW5-F1
#
_cell.length_a   1.000
_cell.length_b   1.000
_cell.length_c   1.000
_cell.angle_alpha   90.00
_cell.angle_beta   90.00
_cell.angle_gamma   90.00
#
_symmetry.space_group_name_H-M   'P 1'
#
loop_
_entity.id
_entity.type
_entity.pdbx_description
1 polymer ?
#
loop_
_entity_poly.entity_id
_entity_poly.type
_entity_poly.pdbx_seq_one_letter_code
_entity_poly.pdbx_strand_id
1 'polypeptide(L)'
;MREEENEGIVQLRILRTQEAIIQIMKMRKKITNAQLQTELVEILKNMFLPQKKMIKEQIEWLIEHKYIRRDESDINTFIYMA
;
A
#
# COMPACT_ATOMS: atom_id res chain seq x y z
N MET A 1 0.03 17.44 22.84
CA MET A 1 -0.07 16.11 23.49
C MET A 1 -1.05 15.18 22.77
N ARG A 2 -2.40 15.27 22.93
CA ARG A 2 -3.33 14.32 22.26
C ARG A 2 -3.33 14.36 20.71
N GLU A 3 -3.18 15.54 20.13
CA GLU A 3 -3.15 15.68 18.66
C GLU A 3 -1.86 15.10 18.06
N GLU A 4 -0.71 15.35 18.69
CA GLU A 4 0.59 14.78 18.30
C GLU A 4 0.61 13.24 18.40
N GLU A 5 -0.01 12.67 19.44
CA GLU A 5 -0.18 11.22 19.57
C GLU A 5 -1.05 10.64 18.44
N ASN A 6 -2.13 11.33 18.08
CA ASN A 6 -2.99 10.92 16.97
C ASN A 6 -2.26 10.99 15.62
N GLU A 7 -1.49 12.05 15.38
CA GLU A 7 -0.67 12.20 14.18
C GLU A 7 0.39 11.09 14.10
N GLY A 8 1.06 10.77 15.20
CA GLY A 8 2.03 9.67 15.26
C GLY A 8 1.41 8.31 14.91
N ILE A 9 0.20 8.02 15.40
CA ILE A 9 -0.53 6.79 15.07
C ILE A 9 -0.88 6.75 13.57
N VAL A 10 -1.30 7.88 12.99
CA VAL A 10 -1.64 7.96 11.57
C VAL A 10 -0.38 7.75 10.71
N GLN A 11 0.73 8.40 11.04
CA GLN A 11 2.01 8.21 10.35
C GLN A 11 2.48 6.76 10.42
N LEU A 12 2.36 6.11 11.58
CA LEU A 12 2.71 4.69 11.73
C LEU A 12 1.86 3.82 10.80
N ARG A 13 0.54 4.06 10.70
CA ARG A 13 -0.35 3.31 9.79
C ARG A 13 0.02 3.52 8.32
N ILE A 14 0.39 4.73 7.94
CA ILE A 14 0.88 5.06 6.59
C ILE A 14 2.12 4.22 6.27
N LEU A 15 3.14 4.27 7.14
CA LEU A 15 4.39 3.54 6.96
C LEU A 15 4.16 2.02 6.87
N ARG A 16 3.33 1.45 7.75
CA ARG A 16 2.98 0.03 7.74
C ARG A 16 2.24 -0.38 6.46
N THR A 17 1.39 0.50 5.94
CA THR A 17 0.68 0.25 4.68
C THR A 17 1.64 0.22 3.50
N GLN A 18 2.56 1.19 3.42
CA GLN A 18 3.59 1.23 2.38
C GLN A 18 4.50 0.01 2.43
N GLU A 19 5.00 -0.34 3.62
CA GLU A 19 5.86 -1.51 3.86
C GLU A 19 5.19 -2.80 3.39
N ALA A 20 3.93 -3.02 3.79
CA ALA A 20 3.17 -4.20 3.41
C ALA A 20 2.96 -4.28 1.88
N ILE A 21 2.60 -3.17 1.23
CA ILE A 21 2.46 -3.12 -0.24
C ILE A 21 3.79 -3.48 -0.92
N ILE A 22 4.91 -2.89 -0.48
CA ILE A 22 6.23 -3.18 -1.06
C ILE A 22 6.59 -4.67 -0.88
N GLN A 23 6.32 -5.25 0.28
CA GLN A 23 6.58 -6.68 0.53
C GLN A 23 5.79 -7.58 -0.40
N ILE A 24 4.47 -7.33 -0.57
CA ILE A 24 3.63 -8.08 -1.53
C ILE A 24 4.19 -7.94 -2.95
N MET A 25 4.49 -6.71 -3.36
CA MET A 25 4.99 -6.42 -4.71
C MET A 25 6.34 -7.07 -5.00
N LYS A 26 7.25 -7.11 -4.01
CA LYS A 26 8.54 -7.81 -4.13
C LYS A 26 8.36 -9.31 -4.41
N MET A 27 7.37 -9.94 -3.78
CA MET A 27 7.08 -11.37 -3.93
C MET A 27 6.34 -11.69 -5.24
N ARG A 28 5.33 -10.90 -5.59
CA ARG A 28 4.45 -11.18 -6.74
C ARG A 28 4.99 -10.66 -8.06
N LYS A 29 5.79 -9.58 -8.04
CA LYS A 29 6.32 -8.82 -9.19
C LYS A 29 5.26 -8.15 -10.08
N LYS A 30 4.11 -8.79 -10.30
CA LYS A 30 2.93 -8.25 -10.99
C LYS A 30 1.66 -8.69 -10.25
N ILE A 31 0.75 -7.78 -9.97
CA ILE A 31 -0.47 -8.07 -9.20
C ILE A 31 -1.62 -7.14 -9.60
N THR A 32 -2.86 -7.62 -9.55
CA THR A 32 -4.04 -6.77 -9.75
C THR A 32 -4.36 -5.97 -8.49
N ASN A 33 -5.07 -4.86 -8.65
CA ASN A 33 -5.51 -4.01 -7.53
C ASN A 33 -6.40 -4.78 -6.55
N ALA A 34 -7.28 -5.65 -7.05
CA ALA A 34 -8.14 -6.48 -6.22
C ALA A 34 -7.32 -7.45 -5.34
N GLN A 35 -6.38 -8.19 -5.93
CA GLN A 35 -5.51 -9.11 -5.20
C GLN A 35 -4.62 -8.37 -4.19
N LEU A 36 -4.06 -7.22 -4.58
CA LEU A 36 -3.26 -6.39 -3.68
C LEU A 36 -4.05 -5.96 -2.46
N GLN A 37 -5.29 -5.48 -2.63
CA GLN A 37 -6.14 -5.10 -1.51
C GLN A 37 -6.45 -6.28 -0.59
N THR A 38 -6.76 -7.46 -1.15
CA THR A 38 -7.01 -8.67 -0.36
C THR A 38 -5.80 -9.07 0.48
N GLU A 39 -4.62 -9.18 -0.14
CA GLU A 39 -3.38 -9.56 0.56
C GLU A 39 -2.98 -8.49 1.61
N LEU A 40 -3.15 -7.21 1.28
CA LEU A 40 -2.84 -6.10 2.19
C LEU A 40 -3.71 -6.12 3.45
N VAL A 41 -5.03 -6.33 3.29
CA VAL A 41 -5.95 -6.43 4.44
C VAL A 41 -5.59 -7.64 5.29
N GLU A 42 -5.26 -8.78 4.68
CA GLU A 42 -4.89 -9.99 5.40
C GLU A 42 -3.62 -9.80 6.24
N ILE A 43 -2.63 -9.06 5.74
CA ILE A 43 -1.39 -8.73 6.48
C ILE A 43 -1.66 -7.74 7.62
N LEU A 44 -2.48 -6.71 7.38
CA LEU A 44 -2.67 -5.62 8.34
C LEU A 44 -3.76 -5.87 9.39
N LYS A 45 -4.66 -6.83 9.18
CA LYS A 45 -5.86 -7.04 10.03
C LYS A 45 -5.56 -7.20 11.53
N ASN A 46 -4.40 -7.74 11.90
CA ASN A 46 -4.00 -7.92 13.29
C ASN A 46 -3.54 -6.62 13.97
N MET A 47 -3.28 -5.56 13.19
CA MET A 47 -2.85 -4.25 13.68
C MET A 47 -3.96 -3.20 13.50
N PHE A 48 -4.53 -3.11 12.30
CA PHE A 48 -5.63 -2.20 11.97
C PHE A 48 -6.27 -2.57 10.63
N LEU A 49 -7.49 -2.07 10.39
CA LEU A 49 -8.12 -2.18 9.08
C LEU A 49 -7.82 -0.92 8.24
N PRO A 50 -7.00 -1.01 7.18
CA PRO A 50 -6.68 0.14 6.34
C PRO A 50 -7.92 0.63 5.58
N GLN A 51 -8.18 1.93 5.60
CA GLN A 51 -9.28 2.52 4.84
C GLN A 51 -8.93 2.56 3.34
N LYS A 52 -9.95 2.39 2.48
CA LYS A 52 -9.77 2.44 1.01
C LYS A 52 -9.06 3.72 0.54
N LYS A 53 -9.34 4.86 1.17
CA LYS A 53 -8.69 6.14 0.88
C LYS A 53 -7.18 6.08 1.12
N MET A 54 -6.76 5.61 2.29
CA MET A 54 -5.35 5.44 2.64
C MET A 54 -4.63 4.50 1.66
N ILE A 55 -5.24 3.37 1.31
CA ILE A 55 -4.63 2.42 0.35
C ILE A 55 -4.38 3.09 -1.01
N LYS A 56 -5.35 3.86 -1.52
CA LYS A 56 -5.19 4.60 -2.79
C LYS A 56 -4.06 5.63 -2.72
N GLU A 57 -4.05 6.46 -1.69
CA GLU A 57 -3.01 7.47 -1.48
C GLU A 57 -1.61 6.84 -1.39
N GLN A 58 -1.49 5.70 -0.69
CA GLN A 58 -0.18 5.01 -0.58
C GLN A 58 0.24 4.34 -1.89
N ILE A 59 -0.68 3.81 -2.69
CA ILE A 59 -0.37 3.28 -4.02
C ILE A 59 0.12 4.42 -4.94
N GLU A 60 -0.55 5.56 -4.94
CA GLU A 60 -0.15 6.74 -5.73
C GLU A 60 1.24 7.22 -5.31
N TRP A 61 1.48 7.36 -4.01
CA TRP A 61 2.80 7.72 -3.48
C TRP A 61 3.88 6.73 -3.94
N LEU A 62 3.62 5.41 -3.89
CA LEU A 62 4.58 4.39 -4.34
C LEU A 62 4.84 4.42 -5.85
N ILE A 63 3.86 4.83 -6.66
CA ILE A 63 4.03 5.05 -8.10
C ILE A 63 4.92 6.27 -8.35
N GLU A 64 4.62 7.39 -7.69
CA GLU A 64 5.38 8.65 -7.81
C GLU A 64 6.85 8.45 -7.43
N HIS A 65 7.11 7.66 -6.37
CA HIS A 65 8.45 7.33 -5.89
C HIS A 65 9.09 6.16 -6.64
N LYS A 66 8.48 5.69 -7.73
CA LYS A 66 9.03 4.66 -8.63
C LYS A 66 9.29 3.30 -7.97
N TYR A 67 8.59 2.95 -6.89
CA TYR A 67 8.63 1.60 -6.33
C TYR A 67 7.81 0.61 -7.18
N ILE A 68 6.70 1.10 -7.73
CA ILE A 68 5.78 0.34 -8.58
C ILE A 68 5.37 1.21 -9.78
N ARG A 69 4.83 0.58 -10.82
CA ARG A 69 4.15 1.25 -11.92
C ARG A 69 2.86 0.54 -12.29
N ARG A 70 1.98 1.22 -13.02
CA ARG A 70 0.85 0.57 -13.67
C ARG A 70 1.33 -0.20 -14.91
N ASP A 71 0.67 -1.31 -15.19
CA ASP A 71 0.85 -2.04 -16.44
C ASP A 71 0.31 -1.19 -17.60
N GLU A 72 0.98 -1.25 -18.75
CA GLU A 72 0.64 -0.46 -19.94
C GLU A 72 -0.66 -0.96 -20.61
N SER A 73 -1.00 -2.24 -20.42
CA SER A 73 -2.19 -2.87 -20.99
C SER A 73 -3.37 -2.87 -20.02
N ASP A 74 -3.13 -2.80 -18.71
CA ASP A 74 -4.17 -2.77 -17.69
C ASP A 74 -3.82 -1.86 -16.51
N ILE A 75 -4.54 -0.74 -16.40
CA ILE A 75 -4.37 0.25 -15.33
C ILE A 75 -4.68 -0.30 -13.93
N ASN A 76 -5.39 -1.43 -13.83
CA ASN A 76 -5.70 -2.10 -12.57
C ASN A 76 -4.61 -3.08 -12.15
N THR A 77 -3.56 -3.24 -12.96
CA THR A 77 -2.43 -4.10 -12.66
C THR A 77 -1.20 -3.28 -12.34
N PHE A 78 -0.49 -3.68 -11.30
CA PHE A 78 0.74 -3.05 -10.84
C PHE A 78 1.95 -3.95 -11.09
N ILE A 79 3.08 -3.35 -11.42
CA ILE A 79 4.37 -4.01 -11.67
C ILE A 79 5.40 -3.40 -10.71
N TYR A 80 6.18 -4.26 -10.05
CA TYR A 80 7.28 -3.85 -9.18
C TYR A 80 8.47 -3.35 -10.02
N MET A 81 9.08 -2.22 -9.64
CA MET A 81 10.14 -1.57 -10.43
C MET A 81 11.54 -1.62 -9.81
N ALA A 82 11.65 -1.96 -8.51
CA ALA A 82 12.92 -1.94 -7.78
C ALA A 82 13.64 -3.30 -7.72
#